data_AF-A0A7J8FLR8-F1
#
_entry.id   AF-A0A7J8FLR8-F1
#
_cell.length_a   1.000
_cell.length_b   1.000
_cell.length_c   1.000
_cell.angle_alpha   90.00
_cell.angle_beta   90.00
_cell.angle_gamma   90.00
#
_symmetry.space_group_name_H-M   'P 1'
#
loop_
_entity.id
_entity.type
_entity.pdbx_description
1 polymer ?
#
loop_
_entity_poly.entity_id
_entity_poly.type
_entity_poly.pdbx_seq_one_letter_code
_entity_poly.pdbx_strand_id
1 'polypeptide(L)'
;MTSVLMNTIVFEDCRNQWSVSRPLLGLVLLNEKYFSELRASLINSQPLPKQEVLAQCFRNLMEGVEQNLSIKNRDRFTQNLSVFRRDVAEALRSEGSTEPCGLDMMS
;
A
#
# COMPACT_ATOMS: atom_id res chain seq x y z
N MET A 1 -9.25 -6.24 -10.08
CA MET A 1 -8.88 -7.23 -9.05
C MET A 1 -7.63 -6.73 -8.33
N THR A 2 -7.79 -6.12 -7.17
CA THR A 2 -6.67 -5.80 -6.26
C THR A 2 -5.90 -7.09 -6.00
N SER A 3 -4.59 -7.09 -6.27
CA SER A 3 -3.75 -8.30 -6.09
C SER A 3 -3.94 -8.85 -4.68
N VAL A 4 -4.01 -10.18 -4.55
CA VAL A 4 -4.13 -10.87 -3.26
C VAL A 4 -3.10 -10.36 -2.26
N LEU A 5 -1.88 -10.07 -2.72
CA LEU A 5 -0.80 -9.48 -1.91
C LEU A 5 -1.16 -8.10 -1.34
N MET A 6 -1.80 -7.23 -2.12
CA MET A 6 -2.28 -5.93 -1.64
C MET A 6 -3.39 -6.10 -0.61
N ASN A 7 -4.30 -7.05 -0.83
CA ASN A 7 -5.34 -7.33 0.14
C ASN A 7 -4.79 -7.90 1.46
N THR A 8 -3.81 -8.80 1.39
CA THR A 8 -3.09 -9.30 2.57
C THR A 8 -2.35 -8.17 3.28
N ILE A 9 -1.61 -7.33 2.56
CA ILE A 9 -0.85 -6.25 3.18
C ILE A 9 -1.78 -5.19 3.80
N VAL A 10 -2.85 -4.78 3.11
CA VAL A 10 -3.73 -3.68 3.55
C VAL A 10 -4.75 -4.15 4.57
N PHE A 11 -5.46 -5.25 4.31
CA PHE A 11 -6.67 -5.64 5.04
C PHE A 11 -6.49 -6.81 6.01
N GLU A 12 -5.33 -7.47 6.06
CA GLU A 12 -5.15 -8.55 7.03
C GLU A 12 -5.17 -7.99 8.47
N ASP A 13 -6.04 -8.55 9.31
CA ASP A 13 -6.23 -8.15 10.71
C ASP A 13 -5.01 -8.63 11.51
N CYS A 14 -3.93 -7.85 11.43
CA CYS A 14 -2.64 -8.19 11.99
C CYS A 14 -2.64 -8.07 13.52
N ARG A 15 -3.30 -9.00 14.23
CA ARG A 15 -3.01 -9.25 15.65
C ARG A 15 -1.52 -9.53 15.90
N ASN A 16 -0.77 -9.92 14.85
CA ASN A 16 0.67 -10.13 14.85
C ASN A 16 1.40 -9.34 13.74
N GLN A 17 1.27 -8.01 13.72
CA GLN A 17 1.96 -7.15 12.73
C GLN A 17 3.48 -7.44 12.59
N TRP A 18 4.10 -7.90 13.66
CA TRP A 18 5.53 -8.19 13.75
C TRP A 18 5.90 -9.51 13.08
N SER A 19 4.98 -10.48 13.05
CA SER A 19 5.24 -11.79 12.43
C SER A 19 5.15 -11.73 10.91
N VAL A 20 4.42 -10.78 10.35
CA VAL A 20 4.23 -10.62 8.89
C VAL A 20 5.24 -9.63 8.29
N SER A 21 5.47 -8.49 8.94
CA SER A 21 6.39 -7.45 8.45
C SER A 21 7.83 -7.91 8.31
N ARG A 22 8.34 -8.67 9.28
CA ARG A 22 9.76 -9.07 9.32
C ARG A 22 10.13 -10.06 8.21
N PRO A 23 9.34 -11.11 7.92
CA PRO A 23 9.55 -11.95 6.72
C PRO A 23 9.34 -11.18 5.42
N LEU A 24 8.36 -10.26 5.37
CA LEU A 24 8.07 -9.47 4.18
C LEU A 24 9.28 -8.61 3.76
N LEU A 25 9.97 -7.96 4.70
CA LEU A 25 11.22 -7.24 4.39
C LEU A 25 12.24 -8.17 3.72
N GLY A 26 12.41 -9.39 4.23
CA GLY A 26 13.29 -10.39 3.63
C GLY A 26 12.91 -10.72 2.19
N LEU A 27 11.62 -10.89 1.91
CA LEU A 27 11.13 -11.17 0.56
C LEU A 27 11.32 -9.98 -0.40
N VAL A 28 11.09 -8.75 0.07
CA VAL A 28 11.29 -7.52 -0.69
C VAL A 28 12.75 -7.35 -1.08
N LEU A 29 13.68 -7.52 -0.12
CA LEU A 29 15.11 -7.39 -0.37
C LEU A 29 15.68 -8.53 -1.22
N LEU A 30 15.16 -9.76 -1.08
CA LEU A 30 15.62 -10.89 -1.89
C LEU A 30 15.16 -10.79 -3.35
N ASN A 31 14.00 -10.17 -3.60
CA ASN A 31 13.35 -10.14 -4.91
C ASN A 31 13.01 -8.71 -5.34
N GLU A 32 13.97 -7.79 -5.26
CA GLU A 32 13.76 -6.35 -5.56
C GLU A 32 13.13 -6.11 -6.94
N LYS A 33 13.59 -6.85 -7.96
CA LYS A 33 13.06 -6.75 -9.32
C LYS A 33 11.56 -7.10 -9.36
N TYR A 34 11.21 -8.25 -8.79
CA TYR A 34 9.81 -8.70 -8.74
C TYR A 34 8.95 -7.73 -7.92
N PHE A 35 9.47 -7.22 -6.80
CA PHE A 35 8.76 -6.23 -6.00
C PHE A 35 8.51 -4.92 -6.76
N SER A 36 9.49 -4.45 -7.56
CA SER A 36 9.34 -3.28 -8.42
C SER A 36 8.27 -3.49 -9.50
N GLU A 37 8.27 -4.65 -10.16
CA GLU A 37 7.26 -5.04 -11.15
C GLU A 37 5.86 -5.14 -10.53
N LEU A 38 5.76 -5.76 -9.35
CA LEU A 38 4.52 -5.85 -8.57
C LEU A 38 3.99 -4.45 -8.23
N ARG A 39 4.85 -3.56 -7.72
CA ARG A 39 4.49 -2.16 -7.41
C ARG A 39 3.96 -1.45 -8.65
N ALA A 40 4.66 -1.53 -9.77
CA ALA A 40 4.25 -0.87 -11.01
C ALA A 40 2.89 -1.40 -11.51
N SER A 41 2.71 -2.73 -11.50
CA SER A 41 1.45 -3.37 -11.87
C SER A 41 0.29 -2.92 -10.98
N LEU A 42 0.51 -2.86 -9.66
CA LEU A 42 -0.47 -2.41 -8.69
C LEU A 42 -0.86 -0.94 -8.89
N ILE A 43 0.11 -0.05 -9.07
CA ILE A 43 -0.15 1.38 -9.30
C ILE A 43 -0.90 1.57 -10.62
N ASN A 44 -0.42 0.97 -11.72
CA ASN A 44 -1.03 1.13 -13.04
C ASN A 44 -2.43 0.53 -13.14
N SER A 45 -2.80 -0.38 -12.23
CA SER A 45 -4.16 -0.94 -12.16
C SER A 45 -5.20 0.04 -11.60
N GLN A 46 -4.79 1.20 -11.10
CA GLN A 46 -5.65 2.16 -10.41
C GLN A 46 -5.95 3.39 -11.29
N PRO A 47 -7.06 4.10 -11.05
CA PRO A 47 -7.35 5.36 -11.74
C PRO A 47 -6.22 6.39 -11.58
N LEU A 48 -5.93 7.18 -12.61
CA LEU A 48 -4.84 8.17 -12.64
C LEU A 48 -4.70 9.01 -11.34
N PRO A 49 -5.79 9.55 -10.75
CA PRO A 49 -5.69 10.34 -9.52
C PRO A 49 -5.13 9.56 -8.33
N LYS A 50 -5.37 8.25 -8.26
CA LYS A 50 -4.91 7.35 -7.19
C LYS A 50 -3.49 6.83 -7.42
N GLN A 51 -3.00 6.87 -8.67
CA GLN A 51 -1.69 6.32 -9.01
C GLN A 51 -0.56 7.04 -8.27
N GLU A 52 -0.57 8.38 -8.27
CA GLU A 52 0.49 9.16 -7.59
C GLU A 52 0.44 8.98 -6.07
N VAL A 53 -0.76 8.92 -5.48
CA VAL A 53 -0.95 8.68 -4.04
C VAL A 53 -0.36 7.31 -3.65
N LEU A 54 -0.66 6.27 -4.41
CA LEU A 54 -0.10 4.93 -4.17
C LEU A 54 1.40 4.88 -4.44
N ALA A 55 1.89 5.58 -5.46
CA ALA A 55 3.32 5.70 -5.73
C ALA A 55 4.05 6.31 -4.53
N GLN A 56 3.49 7.34 -3.90
CA GLN A 56 4.02 7.95 -2.67
C GLN A 56 3.96 6.98 -1.49
N CYS A 57 2.87 6.23 -1.32
CA CYS A 57 2.77 5.22 -0.26
C CYS A 57 3.92 4.21 -0.37
N PHE A 58 4.19 3.68 -1.56
CA PHE A 58 5.32 2.75 -1.78
C PHE A 58 6.70 3.40 -1.58
N ARG A 59 6.86 4.71 -1.84
CA ARG A 59 8.09 5.43 -1.49
C ARG A 59 8.28 5.46 0.03
N ASN A 60 7.24 5.85 0.77
CA ASN A 60 7.27 5.92 2.23
C ASN A 60 7.51 4.55 2.87
N LEU A 61 6.99 3.47 2.27
CA LEU A 61 7.22 2.11 2.73
C LEU A 61 8.72 1.78 2.82
N MET A 62 9.51 2.23 1.85
CA MET A 62 10.94 1.95 1.74
C MET A 62 11.83 3.06 2.31
N GLU A 63 11.24 4.12 2.89
CA GLU A 63 12.00 5.26 3.40
C GLU A 63 12.89 4.85 4.58
N GLY A 64 14.19 5.06 4.45
CA GLY A 64 15.18 4.68 5.45
C GLY A 64 15.36 3.16 5.61
N VAL A 65 14.85 2.35 4.68
CA VAL A 65 15.08 0.91 4.63
C VAL A 65 16.39 0.62 3.91
N GLU A 66 17.28 -0.10 4.56
CA GLU A 66 18.58 -0.49 4.03
C GLU A 66 18.55 -1.91 3.42
N GLN A 67 19.60 -2.28 2.67
CA GLN A 67 19.74 -3.63 2.09
C GLN A 67 20.31 -4.65 3.10
N ASN A 68 19.71 -4.74 4.28
CA ASN A 68 20.12 -5.69 5.33
C ASN A 68 18.94 -6.12 6.22
N LEU A 69 19.14 -7.16 7.02
CA LEU A 69 18.11 -7.68 7.94
C LEU A 69 18.41 -7.37 9.41
N SER A 70 19.09 -6.26 9.68
CA SER A 70 19.34 -5.83 11.06
C SER A 70 18.01 -5.59 11.80
N ILE A 71 18.04 -5.72 13.13
CA ILE A 71 16.86 -5.49 13.98
C ILE A 71 16.32 -4.07 13.74
N LYS A 72 17.21 -3.06 13.72
CA LYS A 72 16.85 -1.67 13.45
C LYS A 72 16.15 -1.49 12.10
N ASN A 73 16.64 -2.13 11.05
CA ASN A 73 16.05 -2.02 9.72
C ASN A 73 14.69 -2.72 9.62
N ARG A 74 14.55 -3.88 10.27
CA ARG A 74 13.27 -4.60 10.41
C ARG A 74 12.23 -3.77 11.16
N ASP A 75 12.62 -3.12 12.25
CA ASP A 75 11.72 -2.27 13.04
C ASP A 75 11.33 -1.02 12.25
N ARG A 76 12.26 -0.42 11.49
CA ARG A 76 11.96 0.69 10.55
C ARG A 76 10.93 0.27 9.51
N PHE A 77 11.14 -0.85 8.82
CA PHE A 77 10.18 -1.36 7.83
C PHE A 77 8.81 -1.64 8.45
N THR A 78 8.77 -2.19 9.67
CA THR A 78 7.51 -2.46 10.39
C THR A 78 6.73 -1.17 10.67
N GLN A 79 7.42 -0.10 11.09
CA GLN A 79 6.81 1.22 11.29
C GLN A 79 6.28 1.78 9.97
N ASN A 80 7.09 1.77 8.91
CA ASN A 80 6.68 2.24 7.59
C ASN A 80 5.47 1.47 7.05
N LEU A 81 5.44 0.14 7.22
CA LEU A 81 4.33 -0.70 6.80
C LEU A 81 3.03 -0.34 7.54
N SER A 82 3.11 0.06 8.80
CA SER A 82 1.94 0.53 9.57
C SER A 82 1.29 1.74 8.91
N VAL A 83 2.12 2.70 8.50
CA VAL A 83 1.71 3.93 7.81
C VAL A 83 1.17 3.60 6.43
N PHE A 84 1.91 2.81 5.66
CA PHE A 84 1.53 2.35 4.32
C PHE A 84 0.12 1.77 4.29
N ARG A 85 -0.22 0.88 5.23
CA ARG A 85 -1.55 0.25 5.30
C ARG A 85 -2.68 1.26 5.45
N ARG A 86 -2.51 2.21 6.36
CA ARG A 86 -3.51 3.25 6.63
C ARG A 86 -3.69 4.14 5.40
N ASP A 87 -2.60 4.62 4.84
CA ASP A 87 -2.61 5.58 3.73
C ASP A 87 -3.16 4.93 2.46
N VAL A 88 -2.85 3.66 2.19
CA VAL A 88 -3.43 2.90 1.08
C VAL A 88 -4.93 2.63 1.31
N ALA A 89 -5.34 2.24 2.51
CA ALA A 89 -6.76 2.03 2.82
C ALA A 89 -7.57 3.33 2.66
N GLU A 90 -6.98 4.49 2.94
CA GLU A 90 -7.58 5.80 2.67
C GLU A 90 -7.65 6.10 1.17
N ALA A 91 -6.55 5.94 0.43
CA ALA A 91 -6.50 6.14 -1.01
C ALA A 91 -7.54 5.30 -1.78
N LEU A 92 -7.80 4.08 -1.29
CA LEU A 92 -8.76 3.16 -1.89
C LEU A 92 -10.21 3.40 -1.46
N ARG A 93 -10.48 4.07 -0.32
CA ARG A 93 -11.85 4.38 0.16
C ARG A 93 -12.60 5.41 -0.69
N SER A 94 -11.90 6.19 -1.52
CA SER A 94 -12.51 7.21 -2.39
C SER A 94 -13.16 6.61 -3.65
N GLU A 95 -14.14 5.72 -3.48
CA GLU A 95 -14.99 5.13 -4.54
C GLU A 95 -16.49 5.43 -4.29
N GLY A 96 -16.83 6.44 -3.47
CA GLY A 96 -18.18 6.55 -2.87
C GLY A 96 -18.82 7.94 -2.89
N SER A 97 -18.54 8.79 -3.87
CA SER A 97 -19.32 10.03 -4.06
C SER A 97 -19.81 10.10 -5.50
N THR A 98 -20.77 9.23 -5.81
CA THR A 98 -21.67 9.44 -6.94
C THR A 98 -22.51 10.68 -6.59
N GLU A 99 -22.28 11.77 -7.30
CA GLU A 99 -23.22 12.90 -7.32
C GLU A 99 -24.63 12.39 -7.65
N PRO A 100 -25.68 12.71 -6.87
CA PRO A 100 -27.01 12.72 -7.44
C PRO A 100 -27.09 13.95 -8.34
N CYS A 101 -26.79 13.75 -9.62
CA CYS A 101 -27.29 14.62 -10.67
C CYS A 101 -28.83 14.63 -10.56
N GLY A 102 -29.39 15.76 -10.16
CA GLY A 102 -30.82 15.94 -9.90
C GLY A 102 -31.21 17.41 -10.07
N LEU A 103 -30.86 17.98 -11.22
CA LEU A 103 -31.55 19.11 -11.80
C LEU A 103 -33.01 18.69 -12.06
N ASP A 104 -33.94 19.18 -11.24
CA ASP A 104 -35.31 19.59 -11.64
C ASP A 104 -36.17 19.85 -10.39
N MET A 105 -36.26 21.10 -9.97
CA MET A 105 -37.45 21.61 -9.28
C MET A 105 -37.74 23.02 -9.80
N MET A 106 -38.28 23.07 -11.01
CA MET A 106 -39.13 24.16 -11.47
C MET A 106 -40.55 23.61 -11.56
N SER A 107 -41.41 24.01 -10.62
CA SER A 107 -42.88 24.07 -10.74
C SER A 107 -43.41 25.00 -9.67
#